data_AF-A0AAN9UVR3-F1
#
_entry.id   AF-A0AAN9UVR3-F1
#
_cell.length_a   1.000
_cell.length_b   1.000
_cell.length_c   1.000
_cell.angle_alpha   90.00
_cell.angle_beta   90.00
_cell.angle_gamma   90.00
#
_symmetry.space_group_name_H-M   'P 1'
#
loop_
_entity.id
_entity.type
_entity.pdbx_description
1 polymer ?
#
loop_
_entity_poly.entity_id
_entity_poly.type
_entity_poly.pdbx_seq_one_letter_code
_entity_poly.pdbx_strand_id
1 'polypeptide(L)' 'MTSTLPNPLPIILCGKTEQIGRRVAEILRPEYEVIHFTLGIEAAAAEIKHVLAGRDPDTQSKNSVGTSDYSKPPRAVG' A
#
# COMPACT_ATOMS: atom_id res chain seq x y z
N MET A 1 -9.64 23.28 -5.87
CA MET A 1 -8.31 23.12 -5.25
C MET A 1 -7.68 21.89 -5.89
N THR A 2 -6.83 22.08 -6.90
CA THR A 2 -6.19 20.98 -7.64
C THR A 2 -4.91 20.58 -6.92
N SER A 3 -4.88 19.38 -6.35
CA SER A 3 -3.71 18.82 -5.66
C SER A 3 -2.56 18.63 -6.65
N THR A 4 -1.46 19.38 -6.50
CA THR A 4 -0.27 19.36 -7.36
C THR A 4 0.82 18.47 -6.79
N LEU A 5 0.63 17.16 -6.86
CA LEU A 5 1.74 16.21 -6.83
C LEU A 5 1.96 15.68 -8.25
N PRO A 6 3.19 15.74 -8.80
CA PRO A 6 3.45 15.29 -10.17
C PRO A 6 3.23 13.78 -10.36
N ASN A 7 3.17 13.01 -9.27
CA ASN A 7 2.81 11.60 -9.23
C ASN A 7 2.01 11.30 -7.95
N PRO A 8 1.09 10.31 -7.96
CA PRO A 8 0.41 9.83 -6.76
C PRO A 8 1.40 9.47 -5.65
N LEU A 9 1.02 9.71 -4.38
CA LEU A 9 1.84 9.32 -3.23
C LEU A 9 1.78 7.81 -3.02
N PRO A 10 2.90 7.07 -3.08
CA PRO A 10 2.91 5.65 -2.79
C PRO A 10 2.69 5.43 -1.29
N ILE A 11 1.73 4.58 -0.93
CA ILE A 11 1.39 4.25 0.46
C ILE A 11 1.24 2.75 0.67
N ILE A 12 1.47 2.31 1.90
CA ILE A 12 1.08 0.99 2.39
C ILE A 12 -0.26 1.12 3.11
N LEU A 13 -1.23 0.29 2.74
CA LEU A 13 -2.54 0.24 3.39
C LEU A 13 -2.65 -1.02 4.25
N CYS A 14 -2.92 -0.85 5.53
CA CYS A 14 -3.19 -1.94 6.46
C CYS A 14 -4.70 -2.11 6.62
N GLY A 15 -5.21 -3.32 6.45
CA GLY A 15 -6.64 -3.58 6.55
C GLY A 15 -6.95 -4.91 7.20
N LYS A 16 -8.25 -5.12 7.45
CA LYS A 16 -8.76 -6.40 7.96
C LYS A 16 -9.34 -7.29 6.86
N THR A 17 -9.87 -6.70 5.78
CA THR A 17 -10.47 -7.43 4.68
C THR A 17 -10.06 -6.83 3.34
N GLU A 18 -9.83 -7.68 2.35
CA GLU A 18 -9.45 -7.26 0.99
C GLU A 18 -10.55 -6.42 0.33
N GLN A 19 -11.82 -6.74 0.58
CA GLN A 19 -12.96 -5.99 0.03
C GLN A 19 -12.93 -4.51 0.47
N ILE A 20 -12.68 -4.24 1.76
CA ILE A 20 -12.56 -2.87 2.26
C ILE A 20 -11.28 -2.23 1.72
N GLY A 21 -10.16 -2.96 1.73
CA GLY A 21 -8.88 -2.49 1.18
C GLY A 21 -9.00 -2.01 -0.26
N ARG A 22 -9.68 -2.78 -1.12
CA ARG A 22 -9.93 -2.41 -2.52
C ARG A 22 -10.75 -1.12 -2.63
N ARG A 23 -11.83 -1.01 -1.86
CA ARG A 23 -12.70 0.17 -1.91
C ARG A 23 -11.97 1.42 -1.44
N VAL A 24 -11.15 1.31 -0.41
CA VAL A 24 -10.31 2.41 0.09
C VAL A 24 -9.27 2.79 -0.96
N ALA A 25 -8.60 1.83 -1.58
CA ALA A 25 -7.62 2.09 -2.65
C ALA A 25 -8.22 2.86 -3.84
N GLU A 26 -9.48 2.57 -4.20
CA GLU A 26 -10.21 3.33 -5.23
C GLU A 26 -10.50 4.78 -4.82
N ILE A 27 -10.92 5.00 -3.57
CA ILE A 27 -11.29 6.32 -3.04
C ILE A 27 -10.08 7.24 -2.91
N LEU A 28 -8.91 6.68 -2.63
CA LEU A 28 -7.68 7.44 -2.41
C LEU A 28 -7.03 7.97 -3.71
N ARG A 29 -7.52 7.55 -4.88
CA ARG A 29 -7.05 8.04 -6.17
C ARG A 29 -7.72 9.39 -6.51
N PRO A 30 -7.02 10.29 -7.23
CA PRO A 30 -5.67 10.12 -7.80
C PRO A 30 -4.51 10.50 -6.88
N GLU A 31 -4.76 11.08 -5.71
CA GLU A 31 -3.72 11.67 -4.85
C GLU A 31 -2.76 10.63 -4.26
N TYR A 32 -3.25 9.42 -3.98
CA TYR A 32 -2.45 8.32 -3.44
C TYR A 32 -2.53 7.09 -4.34
N GLU A 33 -1.44 6.35 -4.32
CA GLU A 33 -1.31 5.03 -4.92
C GLU A 33 -1.05 4.04 -3.78
N VAL A 34 -1.96 3.09 -3.58
CA VAL A 34 -1.70 1.96 -2.69
C VAL A 34 -0.72 1.04 -3.42
N ILE A 35 0.52 0.97 -2.95
CA ILE A 35 1.56 0.10 -3.55
C ILE A 35 1.62 -1.27 -2.86
N HIS A 36 1.20 -1.35 -1.59
CA HIS A 36 1.11 -2.60 -0.83
C HIS A 36 -0.14 -2.61 0.03
N PHE A 37 -0.80 -3.77 0.13
CA PHE A 37 -1.87 -4.00 1.09
C PHE A 37 -1.56 -5.21 1.96
N THR A 38 -1.75 -5.05 3.27
CA THR A 38 -1.45 -6.06 4.26
C THR A 38 -2.64 -6.34 5.17
N LEU A 39 -2.83 -7.60 5.54
CA LEU A 39 -3.96 -8.07 6.32
C LEU A 39 -3.53 -8.32 7.77
N GLY A 40 -3.94 -7.42 8.67
CA GLY A 40 -3.61 -7.50 10.09
C GLY A 40 -2.25 -6.93 10.47
N ILE A 41 -2.12 -6.60 11.76
CA ILE A 41 -0.97 -5.84 12.30
C ILE A 41 0.33 -6.65 12.29
N GLU A 42 0.25 -7.95 12.56
CA GLU A 42 1.45 -8.81 12.59
C GLU A 42 2.09 -8.96 11.20
N ALA A 43 1.26 -9.19 10.17
CA ALA A 43 1.71 -9.21 8.78
C ALA A 43 2.27 -7.84 8.37
N ALA A 44 1.59 -6.76 8.74
CA ALA A 44 2.05 -5.40 8.47
C ALA A 44 3.45 -5.16 9.04
N ALA A 45 3.69 -5.50 10.31
CA ALA A 45 4.97 -5.27 10.97
C ALA A 45 6.14 -6.04 10.32
N ALA A 46 5.87 -7.22 9.75
CA ALA A 46 6.84 -8.01 9.01
C ALA A 46 7.05 -7.45 7.59
N GLU A 47 5.98 -7.17 6.87
CA GLU A 47 5.99 -6.80 5.45
C GLU A 47 6.46 -5.35 5.24
N ILE A 48 6.04 -4.40 6.09
CA ILE A 48 6.42 -2.97 5.98
C ILE A 48 7.94 -2.80 5.93
N LYS A 49 8.68 -3.58 6.73
CA LYS A 49 10.15 -3.52 6.75
C LYS A 49 10.78 -3.98 5.43
N HIS A 50 10.16 -4.93 4.74
CA HIS A 50 10.63 -5.41 3.43
C HIS A 50 10.36 -4.37 2.35
N VAL A 51 9.12 -3.86 2.31
CA VAL A 51 8.71 -2.83 1.34
C VAL A 51 9.53 -1.54 1.50
N LEU A 52 9.78 -1.09 2.73
CA LEU A 52 10.64 0.07 3.00
C LEU A 52 12.10 -0.15 2.58
N ALA A 53 12.56 -1.40 2.56
CA ALA A 53 13.88 -1.77 2.07
C ALA A 53 13.93 -1.97 0.54
N GLY A 54 12.84 -1.69 -0.18
CA GLY A 54 12.74 -1.91 -1.63
C GLY A 54 12.75 -3.40 -2.02
N ARG A 55 12.38 -4.28 -1.10
CA ARG A 55 12.28 -5.73 -1.33
C ARG A 55 10.82 -6.15 -1.37
N ASP A 56 10.54 -7.18 -2.15
CA ASP A 56 9.22 -7.79 -2.15
C ASP A 56 8.87 -8.28 -0.73
N PRO A 57 7.67 -7.96 -0.23
CA PRO A 57 7.19 -8.50 1.03
C PRO A 57 7.02 -10.01 0.89
N ASP A 58 7.44 -10.75 1.92
CA ASP A 58 7.23 -12.20 1.99
C ASP A 58 5.75 -12.46 2.32
N THR A 59 4.89 -12.34 1.30
CA THR A 59 3.44 -12.35 1.48
C THR A 59 2.96 -13.79 1.71
N GLN A 60 2.82 -14.20 2.98
CA GLN A 60 1.99 -15.35 3.32
C GLN A 60 0.52 -15.12 2.97
N SER A 61 0.09 -13.86 2.96
CA SER A 61 -1.27 -13.41 2.62
C SER A 61 -1.30 -12.73 1.25
N LYS A 62 -1.36 -13.53 0.19
CA LYS A 62 -1.58 -13.02 -1.18
C LYS A 62 -2.94 -12.32 -1.26
N ASN A 63 -2.96 -11.10 -1.77
CA ASN A 63 -4.16 -10.33 -2.07
C ASN A 63 -3.96 -9.54 -3.37
N SER A 64 -5.03 -9.01 -3.94
CA SER A 64 -5.01 -8.27 -5.21
C SER A 64 -5.10 -6.75 -5.06
N VAL A 65 -4.90 -6.24 -3.85
CA VAL A 65 -5.02 -4.81 -3.55
C VAL A 65 -3.66 -4.13 -3.61
N GLY A 66 -3.60 -3.07 -4.40
CA GLY A 66 -2.41 -2.28 -4.64
C GLY A 66 -1.70 -2.64 -5.94
N THR A 67 -0.70 -1.85 -6.31
CA THR A 67 0.01 -1.97 -7.60
C THR A 67 1.25 -2.85 -7.54
N SER A 68 1.76 -3.14 -6.33
CA SER A 68 3.04 -3.82 -6.12
C SER A 68 4.23 -3.11 -6.78
N ASP A 69 4.12 -1.81 -7.05
CA ASP A 69 5.24 -1.00 -7.55
C ASP A 69 6.14 -0.57 -6.39
N TYR A 70 7.08 -1.44 -6.02
CA TYR A 70 8.09 -1.15 -4.99
C TYR A 70 9.33 -0.41 -5.53
N SER A 71 9.31 0.06 -6.79
CA SER A 71 10.39 0.88 -7.34
C SER A 71 10.53 2.24 -6.63
N LYS A 72 9.45 2.68 -5.97
CA LYS A 72 9.40 3.91 -5.18
C LYS A 72 9.16 3.56 -3.71
N PRO A 73 9.92 4.15 -2.77
CA PRO A 73 9.67 3.93 -1.35
C PRO A 73 8.31 4.53 -0.96
N PRO A 74 7.49 3.83 -0.18
CA PRO A 74 6.25 4.39 0.33
C PRO A 74 6.54 5.59 1.22
N ARG A 75 5.70 6.62 1.10
CA ARG A 75 5.84 7.88 1.83
C ARG A 75 4.96 7.94 3.08
N ALA A 76 3.95 7.09 3.17
CA ALA A 76 3.08 6.96 4.32
C ALA A 76 2.66 5.50 4.53
N VAL A 77 2.41 5.16 5.79
CA VAL A 77 1.86 3.88 6.23
C VAL A 77 0.62 4.20 7.05
N GLY A 78 -0.51 3.59 6.69
CA GLY A 78 -1.80 3.83 7.33
C GLY A 78 -2.58 2.55 7.56
#